data_AF-A0A3D4ZYN6-F1
#
_entry.id   AF-A0A3D4ZYN6-F1
#
_cell.length_a   1.000
_cell.length_b   1.000
_cell.length_c   1.000
_cell.angle_alpha   90.00
_cell.angle_beta   90.00
_cell.angle_gamma   90.00
#
_symmetry.space_group_name_H-M   'P 1'
#
loop_
_entity.id
_entity.type
_entity.pdbx_description
1 polymer ?
#
loop_
_entity_poly.entity_id
_entity_poly.type
_entity_poly.pdbx_seq_one_letter_code
_entity_poly.pdbx_strand_id
1 'polypeptide(L)'
;MSECASRSSAEQHIRTSDMAVASLILSILGFTSPVGLVLGMVALRRIDASGGYLRGRGLATGAICVGGAYLLGLVVVLLGVVPAQMQLRGLDKPARACRENQRQLAVALIMYTQDWDGCFPPVDTWCDAATLYIHTGEAFRCPLLGPTGDCSFTYSPALHGARLGYVADARYTPMLWDGYGGWNVCGGLASVHLRHGKGANFTFADGHGEWRSEARATQLW
;
A
#
# COMPACT_ATOMS: atom_id res chain seq x y z
N MET A 1 58.65 -37.07 -58.56
CA MET A 1 58.07 -38.29 -57.94
C MET A 1 58.51 -38.28 -56.49
N SER A 2 57.70 -38.25 -55.45
CA SER A 2 56.26 -38.34 -55.26
C SER A 2 55.97 -37.81 -53.85
N GLU A 3 54.76 -37.31 -53.62
CA GLU A 3 54.03 -37.25 -52.33
C GLU A 3 54.75 -36.80 -51.04
N CYS A 4 54.26 -35.70 -50.45
CA CYS A 4 53.26 -35.79 -49.39
C CYS A 4 52.87 -34.39 -48.90
N ALA A 5 51.89 -33.80 -49.58
CA ALA A 5 51.06 -32.77 -49.00
C ALA A 5 50.23 -33.39 -47.85
N SER A 6 50.76 -33.39 -46.63
CA SER A 6 49.97 -33.61 -45.41
C SER A 6 49.56 -32.22 -44.88
N ARG A 7 48.45 -31.65 -45.35
CA ARG A 7 47.15 -31.77 -44.66
C ARG A 7 47.30 -32.01 -43.15
N SER A 8 47.50 -30.93 -42.40
CA SER A 8 46.96 -30.79 -41.04
C SER A 8 46.38 -29.39 -40.81
N SER A 9 45.51 -28.97 -41.70
CA SER A 9 44.47 -27.98 -41.40
C SER A 9 43.40 -28.67 -40.54
N ALA A 10 43.77 -29.09 -39.32
CA ALA A 10 42.87 -29.79 -38.41
C ALA A 10 42.33 -28.80 -37.37
N GLU A 11 41.11 -28.35 -37.64
CA GLU A 11 40.12 -27.78 -36.72
C GLU A 11 40.57 -26.68 -35.76
N GLN A 12 40.63 -25.44 -36.27
CA GLN A 12 40.38 -24.29 -35.40
C GLN A 12 38.90 -24.32 -34.97
N HIS A 13 38.64 -25.00 -33.85
CA HIS A 13 37.31 -25.13 -33.26
C HIS A 13 36.77 -23.74 -32.88
N ILE A 14 35.83 -23.22 -33.68
CA ILE A 14 35.19 -21.92 -33.45
C ILE A 14 34.48 -21.97 -32.09
N ARG A 15 34.93 -21.19 -31.10
CA ARG A 15 34.31 -21.14 -29.76
C ARG A 15 33.31 -19.99 -29.67
N THR A 16 32.19 -20.24 -29.01
CA THR A 16 31.24 -19.20 -28.61
C THR A 16 31.84 -18.35 -27.49
N SER A 17 31.65 -17.02 -27.54
CA SER A 17 32.14 -16.13 -26.49
C SER A 17 31.39 -16.37 -25.17
N ASP A 18 32.10 -16.78 -24.12
CA ASP A 18 31.55 -16.99 -22.76
C ASP A 18 30.86 -15.72 -22.23
N MET A 19 31.36 -14.55 -22.64
CA MET A 19 30.76 -13.25 -22.28
C MET A 19 29.41 -13.00 -22.98
N ALA A 20 29.19 -13.55 -24.18
CA ALA A 20 27.92 -13.43 -24.90
C ALA A 20 26.84 -14.37 -24.32
N VAL A 21 27.25 -15.52 -23.76
CA VAL A 21 26.35 -16.43 -23.04
C VAL A 21 26.00 -15.84 -21.67
N ALA A 22 26.99 -15.33 -20.93
CA ALA A 22 26.79 -14.71 -19.63
C ALA A 22 25.90 -13.46 -19.71
N SER A 23 26.07 -12.61 -20.72
CA SER A 23 25.23 -11.41 -20.88
C SER A 23 23.76 -11.74 -21.16
N LEU A 24 23.48 -12.81 -21.88
CA LEU A 24 22.11 -13.28 -22.13
C LEU A 24 21.45 -13.80 -20.85
N ILE A 25 22.15 -14.64 -20.08
CA ILE A 25 21.65 -15.18 -18.80
C ILE A 25 21.37 -14.04 -17.81
N LEU A 26 22.28 -13.06 -17.72
CA LEU A 26 22.13 -11.91 -16.82
C LEU A 26 21.03 -10.92 -17.26
N SER A 27 20.73 -10.82 -18.56
CA SER A 27 19.57 -10.06 -19.04
C SER A 27 18.24 -10.75 -18.73
N ILE A 28 18.18 -12.09 -18.79
CA ILE A 28 16.96 -12.85 -18.49
C ILE A 28 16.62 -12.79 -16.98
N LEU A 29 17.62 -12.77 -16.11
CA LEU A 29 17.42 -12.74 -14.66
C LEU A 29 16.95 -11.37 -14.12
N GLY A 30 16.80 -10.35 -14.97
CA GLY A 30 16.09 -9.08 -14.71
C GLY A 30 16.80 -8.12 -13.74
N PHE A 31 17.21 -8.61 -12.57
CA PHE A 31 17.87 -7.83 -11.52
C PHE A 31 19.28 -7.35 -11.90
N THR A 32 19.92 -8.00 -12.89
CA THR A 32 21.27 -7.69 -13.39
C THR A 32 21.29 -7.05 -14.79
N SER A 33 20.14 -6.60 -15.29
CA SER A 33 19.97 -6.06 -16.65
C SER A 33 21.00 -4.98 -17.06
N PRO A 34 21.44 -4.04 -16.19
CA PRO A 34 22.47 -3.07 -16.56
C PRO A 34 23.82 -3.73 -16.88
N VAL A 35 24.19 -4.77 -16.14
CA VAL A 35 25.43 -5.53 -16.32
C VAL A 35 25.36 -6.38 -17.60
N GLY A 36 24.20 -7.00 -17.86
CA GLY A 36 23.95 -7.75 -19.09
C GLY A 36 24.05 -6.88 -20.36
N LEU A 37 23.51 -5.65 -20.31
CA LEU A 37 23.59 -4.68 -21.41
C LEU A 37 25.04 -4.23 -21.69
N VAL A 38 25.81 -3.93 -20.64
CA VAL A 38 27.23 -3.52 -20.75
C VAL A 38 28.08 -4.67 -21.29
N LEU A 39 27.92 -5.89 -20.76
CA LEU A 39 28.65 -7.07 -21.24
C LEU A 39 28.27 -7.43 -22.68
N GLY A 40 27.01 -7.24 -23.08
CA GLY A 40 26.56 -7.39 -24.48
C GLY A 40 27.30 -6.45 -25.45
N MET A 41 27.45 -5.17 -25.09
CA MET A 41 28.21 -4.20 -25.90
C MET A 41 29.70 -4.56 -25.99
N VAL A 42 30.32 -5.00 -24.90
CA VAL A 42 31.73 -5.42 -24.87
C VAL A 42 31.94 -6.71 -25.69
N ALA A 43 31.01 -7.66 -25.60
CA ALA A 43 31.06 -8.89 -26.38
C ALA A 43 30.98 -8.62 -27.89
N LEU A 44 30.11 -7.71 -28.33
CA LEU A 44 30.04 -7.30 -29.75
C LEU A 44 31.36 -6.68 -30.24
N ARG A 45 31.95 -5.74 -29.49
CA ARG A 45 33.22 -5.13 -29.86
C ARG A 45 34.36 -6.15 -29.94
N ARG A 46 34.40 -7.13 -29.03
CA ARG A 46 35.40 -8.22 -29.07
C ARG A 46 35.19 -9.19 -30.23
N ILE A 47 33.94 -9.52 -30.57
CA ILE A 47 33.65 -10.38 -31.72
C ILE A 47 34.07 -9.68 -33.03
N ASP A 48 33.81 -8.39 -33.15
CA ASP A 48 34.14 -7.63 -34.36
C ASP A 48 35.65 -7.43 -34.53
N ALA A 49 36.37 -7.25 -33.41
CA ALA A 49 37.82 -7.20 -33.40
C ALA A 49 38.50 -8.56 -33.61
N SER A 50 37.77 -9.68 -33.53
CA SER A 50 38.35 -11.03 -33.56
C SER A 50 38.64 -11.58 -34.96
N GLY A 51 38.29 -10.88 -36.03
CA GLY A 51 38.58 -11.30 -37.41
C GLY A 51 37.98 -12.66 -37.81
N GLY A 52 36.96 -13.16 -37.09
CA GLY A 52 36.27 -14.43 -37.36
C GLY A 52 36.49 -15.55 -36.35
N TYR A 53 37.37 -15.38 -35.36
CA TYR A 53 37.70 -16.42 -34.36
C TYR A 53 36.64 -16.63 -33.27
N LEU A 54 35.76 -15.66 -33.02
CA LEU A 54 34.70 -15.74 -32.01
C LEU A 54 33.31 -15.69 -32.66
N ARG A 55 32.41 -16.60 -32.27
CA ARG A 55 31.00 -16.61 -32.69
C ARG A 55 30.10 -16.19 -31.52
N GLY A 56 28.95 -15.57 -31.80
CA GLY A 56 28.00 -15.15 -30.75
C GLY A 56 27.30 -13.81 -30.94
N ARG A 57 27.42 -13.15 -32.11
CA ARG A 57 26.73 -11.88 -32.39
C ARG A 57 25.23 -11.95 -32.10
N GLY A 58 24.55 -13.02 -32.51
CA GLY A 58 23.11 -13.20 -32.26
C GLY A 58 22.74 -13.20 -30.77
N LEU A 59 23.54 -13.84 -29.92
CA LEU A 59 23.34 -13.88 -28.47
C LEU A 59 23.57 -12.49 -27.84
N ALA A 60 24.63 -11.79 -28.26
CA ALA A 60 24.93 -10.45 -27.77
C ALA A 60 23.89 -9.40 -28.22
N THR A 61 23.39 -9.49 -29.46
CA THR A 61 22.27 -8.66 -29.93
C THR A 61 21.00 -8.97 -29.15
N GLY A 62 20.71 -10.25 -28.88
CA GLY A 62 19.58 -10.65 -28.04
C GLY A 62 19.65 -10.07 -26.63
N ALA A 63 20.83 -10.11 -25.99
CA ALA A 63 21.05 -9.53 -24.66
C ALA A 63 20.81 -8.02 -24.62
N ILE A 64 21.20 -7.28 -25.67
CA ILE A 64 20.96 -5.84 -25.79
C ILE A 64 19.47 -5.53 -26.00
N CYS A 65 18.77 -6.27 -26.85
CA CYS A 65 17.33 -6.07 -27.08
C CYS A 65 16.51 -6.35 -25.82
N VAL A 66 16.77 -7.47 -25.15
CA VAL A 66 16.06 -7.86 -23.90
C VAL A 66 16.38 -6.88 -22.78
N GLY A 67 17.66 -6.53 -22.58
CA GLY A 67 18.07 -5.57 -21.56
C GLY A 67 17.55 -4.15 -21.81
N GLY A 68 17.50 -3.72 -23.07
CA GLY A 68 16.94 -2.44 -23.49
C GLY A 68 15.42 -2.39 -23.28
N ALA A 69 14.69 -3.44 -23.64
CA ALA A 69 13.26 -3.54 -23.41
C ALA A 69 12.91 -3.53 -21.93
N TYR A 70 13.71 -4.22 -21.10
CA TYR A 70 13.55 -4.19 -19.64
C TYR A 70 13.78 -2.79 -19.06
N LEU A 71 14.87 -2.11 -19.45
CA LEU A 71 15.16 -0.74 -19.00
C LEU A 71 14.06 0.23 -19.43
N LEU A 72 13.57 0.13 -20.66
CA LEU A 72 12.45 0.93 -21.14
C LEU A 72 11.18 0.66 -20.32
N GLY A 73 10.86 -0.62 -20.06
CA GLY A 73 9.73 -1.01 -19.21
C GLY A 73 9.85 -0.44 -17.79
N LEU A 74 11.04 -0.49 -17.19
CA LEU A 74 11.31 0.10 -15.87
C LEU A 74 11.05 1.61 -15.88
N VAL A 75 11.54 2.33 -16.90
CA VAL A 75 11.33 3.78 -17.03
C VAL A 75 9.85 4.12 -17.18
N VAL A 76 9.08 3.35 -17.96
CA VAL A 76 7.62 3.53 -18.08
C VAL A 76 6.92 3.31 -16.74
N VAL A 77 7.31 2.30 -15.97
CA VAL A 77 6.76 2.05 -14.64
C VAL A 77 7.07 3.21 -13.69
N LEU A 78 8.33 3.67 -13.65
CA LEU A 78 8.77 4.72 -12.72
C LEU A 78 8.23 6.11 -13.05
N LEU A 79 8.13 6.48 -14.34
CA LEU A 79 7.69 7.81 -14.76
C LEU A 79 6.20 7.89 -15.09
N GLY A 80 5.55 6.77 -15.39
CA GLY A 80 4.12 6.71 -15.71
C GLY A 80 3.30 6.15 -14.55
N VAL A 81 3.53 4.88 -14.23
CA VAL A 81 2.65 4.11 -13.33
C VAL A 81 2.78 4.57 -11.87
N VAL A 82 4.01 4.68 -11.35
CA VAL A 82 4.27 5.07 -9.96
C VAL A 82 3.69 6.45 -9.61
N PRO A 83 3.97 7.54 -10.34
CA PRO A 83 3.42 8.86 -10.02
C PRO A 83 1.90 8.90 -10.16
N ALA A 84 1.31 8.23 -11.18
CA ALA A 84 -0.14 8.13 -11.30
C ALA A 84 -0.79 7.45 -10.07
N GLN A 85 -0.19 6.38 -9.57
CA GLN A 85 -0.64 5.72 -8.35
C GLN A 85 -0.47 6.59 -7.09
N MET A 86 0.63 7.36 -7.00
CA MET A 86 0.85 8.30 -5.90
C MET A 86 -0.20 9.42 -5.89
N GLN A 87 -0.57 9.94 -7.07
CA GLN A 87 -1.60 10.95 -7.23
C GLN A 87 -2.97 10.45 -6.74
N LEU A 88 -3.36 9.23 -7.15
CA LEU A 88 -4.60 8.59 -6.70
C LEU A 88 -4.60 8.38 -5.17
N ARG A 89 -3.50 7.88 -4.61
CA ARG A 89 -3.32 7.75 -3.15
C ARG A 89 -3.39 9.10 -2.44
N GLY A 90 -2.99 10.19 -3.09
CA GLY A 90 -3.06 11.55 -2.56
C GLY A 90 -4.48 11.98 -2.19
N LEU A 91 -5.46 11.63 -3.02
CA LEU A 91 -6.87 11.97 -2.82
C LEU A 91 -7.47 11.28 -1.58
N ASP A 92 -6.98 10.08 -1.25
CA ASP A 92 -7.47 9.30 -0.11
C ASP A 92 -6.78 9.64 1.23
N LYS A 93 -5.76 10.51 1.22
CA LYS A 93 -5.01 10.86 2.45
C LYS A 93 -5.92 11.39 3.58
N PRO A 94 -6.80 12.40 3.37
CA PRO A 94 -7.63 12.91 4.46
C PRO A 94 -8.67 11.89 4.94
N ALA A 95 -9.24 11.09 4.05
CA ALA A 95 -10.18 10.04 4.42
C ALA A 95 -9.52 8.94 5.27
N ARG A 96 -8.29 8.53 4.92
CA ARG A 96 -7.50 7.58 5.71
C ARG A 96 -7.11 8.14 7.07
N ALA A 97 -6.71 9.41 7.13
CA ALA A 97 -6.40 10.07 8.40
C ALA A 97 -7.62 10.14 9.33
N CYS A 98 -8.82 10.46 8.80
CA CYS A 98 -10.06 10.40 9.59
C CYS A 98 -10.28 9.01 10.19
N ARG A 99 -10.20 7.97 9.38
CA ARG A 99 -10.41 6.58 9.83
C ARG A 99 -9.39 6.18 10.91
N GLU A 100 -8.13 6.58 10.78
CA GLU A 100 -7.12 6.29 11.79
C GLU A 100 -7.36 7.06 13.09
N ASN A 101 -7.73 8.35 13.01
CA ASN A 101 -8.10 9.16 14.17
C ASN A 101 -9.28 8.55 14.93
N GLN A 102 -10.35 8.18 14.20
CA GLN A 102 -11.51 7.51 14.79
C GLN A 102 -11.15 6.15 15.40
N ARG A 103 -10.24 5.39 14.77
CA ARG A 103 -9.76 4.11 15.31
C ARG A 103 -8.97 4.30 16.60
N GLN A 104 -8.09 5.31 16.67
CA GLN A 104 -7.39 5.65 17.91
C GLN A 104 -8.40 5.98 19.02
N LEU A 105 -9.42 6.77 18.69
CA LEU A 105 -10.49 7.13 19.63
C LEU A 105 -11.28 5.90 20.10
N ALA A 106 -11.67 5.01 19.20
CA ALA A 106 -12.30 3.75 19.55
C ALA A 106 -11.44 2.89 20.48
N VAL A 107 -10.14 2.74 20.17
CA VAL A 107 -9.21 1.99 21.03
C VAL A 107 -9.12 2.63 22.41
N ALA A 108 -9.11 3.96 22.51
CA ALA A 108 -9.12 4.67 23.79
C ALA A 108 -10.39 4.39 24.62
N LEU A 109 -11.57 4.38 23.98
CA LEU A 109 -12.81 4.02 24.66
C LEU A 109 -12.84 2.55 25.09
N ILE A 110 -12.22 1.65 24.33
CA ILE A 110 -12.06 0.25 24.75
C ILE A 110 -11.09 0.13 25.94
N MET A 111 -9.99 0.87 25.96
CA MET A 111 -9.08 0.92 27.13
C MET A 111 -9.81 1.45 28.37
N TYR A 112 -10.56 2.55 28.23
CA TYR A 112 -11.45 3.04 29.30
C TYR A 112 -12.39 1.94 29.78
N THR A 113 -13.05 1.24 28.86
CA THR A 113 -14.00 0.17 29.19
C THR A 113 -13.34 -0.96 29.98
N GLN A 114 -12.10 -1.31 29.65
CA GLN A 114 -11.33 -2.34 30.36
C GLN A 114 -10.97 -1.91 31.79
N ASP A 115 -10.60 -0.65 31.98
CA ASP A 115 -10.24 -0.10 33.30
C ASP A 115 -11.47 0.23 34.17
N TRP A 116 -12.66 0.33 33.57
CA TRP A 116 -13.91 0.73 34.23
C TRP A 116 -14.92 -0.42 34.41
N ASP A 117 -14.47 -1.55 34.95
CA ASP A 117 -15.31 -2.74 35.22
C ASP A 117 -16.10 -3.26 33.99
N GLY A 118 -15.53 -3.09 32.80
CA GLY A 118 -16.17 -3.45 31.54
C GLY A 118 -17.26 -2.48 31.08
N CYS A 119 -17.41 -1.33 31.74
CA CYS A 119 -18.44 -0.34 31.41
C CYS A 119 -17.93 0.67 30.38
N PHE A 120 -18.69 0.83 29.30
CA PHE A 120 -18.50 1.92 28.36
C PHE A 120 -18.72 3.29 29.02
N PRO A 121 -18.11 4.36 28.49
CA PRO A 121 -18.21 5.68 29.10
C PRO A 121 -19.63 6.27 29.01
N PRO A 122 -20.02 7.16 29.94
CA PRO A 122 -21.25 7.92 29.83
C PRO A 122 -21.26 8.84 28.60
N VAL A 123 -22.44 9.04 28.02
CA VAL A 123 -22.62 9.88 26.81
C VAL A 123 -22.22 11.34 27.02
N ASP A 124 -22.32 11.85 28.25
CA ASP A 124 -22.01 13.25 28.54
C ASP A 124 -20.51 13.50 28.77
N THR A 125 -19.69 12.43 28.81
CA THR A 125 -18.26 12.50 29.16
C THR A 125 -17.37 11.55 28.34
N TRP A 126 -17.83 11.03 27.20
CA TRP A 126 -17.10 10.01 26.44
C TRP A 126 -15.81 10.55 25.80
N CYS A 127 -15.80 11.81 25.35
CA CYS A 127 -14.58 12.47 24.87
C CYS A 127 -13.59 12.67 26.03
N ASP A 128 -14.07 13.11 27.19
CA ASP A 128 -13.24 13.27 28.39
C ASP A 128 -12.60 11.94 28.80
N ALA A 129 -13.39 10.86 28.80
CA ALA A 129 -12.90 9.50 29.03
C ALA A 129 -11.78 9.10 28.06
N ALA A 130 -11.91 9.45 26.78
CA ALA A 130 -10.85 9.19 25.80
C ALA A 130 -9.57 9.99 26.06
N THR A 131 -9.64 11.20 26.62
CA THR A 131 -8.45 12.02 26.92
C THR A 131 -7.51 11.40 27.95
N LEU A 132 -7.98 10.42 28.73
CA LEU A 132 -7.14 9.63 29.64
C LEU A 132 -6.08 8.81 28.90
N TYR A 133 -6.36 8.41 27.65
CA TYR A 133 -5.47 7.57 26.85
C TYR A 133 -5.01 8.21 25.54
N ILE A 134 -5.63 9.33 25.14
CA ILE A 134 -5.25 10.12 23.97
C ILE A 134 -4.76 11.49 24.43
N HIS A 135 -3.50 11.78 24.14
CA HIS A 135 -2.86 13.05 24.52
C HIS A 135 -2.75 14.03 23.36
N THR A 136 -3.37 13.72 22.20
CA THR A 136 -3.39 14.60 21.03
C THR A 136 -4.83 14.96 20.64
N GLY A 137 -5.10 16.25 20.46
CA GLY A 137 -6.39 16.73 19.96
C GLY A 137 -6.65 16.34 18.50
N GLU A 138 -5.63 15.94 17.74
CA GLU A 138 -5.79 15.53 16.35
C GLU A 138 -6.65 14.26 16.21
N ALA A 139 -6.56 13.34 17.17
CA ALA A 139 -7.33 12.10 17.16
C ALA A 139 -8.85 12.33 17.32
N PHE A 140 -9.27 13.50 17.83
CA PHE A 140 -10.68 13.88 17.92
C PHE A 140 -11.20 14.48 16.63
N ARG A 141 -10.34 14.76 15.63
CA ARG A 141 -10.70 15.58 14.47
C ARG A 141 -10.68 14.79 13.17
N CYS A 142 -11.69 15.02 12.35
CA CYS A 142 -11.72 14.62 10.95
C CYS A 142 -11.21 15.77 10.07
N PRO A 143 -10.15 15.56 9.26
CA PRO A 143 -9.62 16.63 8.39
C PRO A 143 -10.60 17.07 7.28
N LEU A 144 -11.67 16.31 7.02
CA LEU A 144 -12.70 16.67 6.03
C LEU A 144 -13.87 17.49 6.60
N LEU A 145 -14.04 17.55 7.93
CA LEU A 145 -15.12 18.32 8.54
C LEU A 145 -14.80 19.83 8.62
N GLY A 146 -13.51 20.19 8.56
CA GLY A 146 -13.06 21.57 8.78
C GLY A 146 -12.94 21.89 10.28
N PRO A 147 -12.73 23.16 10.67
CA PRO A 147 -12.49 23.57 12.06
C PRO A 147 -13.75 23.60 12.94
N THR A 148 -14.74 22.76 12.65
CA THR A 148 -16.03 22.74 13.33
C THR A 148 -16.03 21.77 14.52
N GLY A 149 -16.13 22.35 15.72
CA GLY A 149 -16.19 21.62 16.99
C GLY A 149 -14.86 21.00 17.42
N ASP A 150 -14.79 20.59 18.68
CA ASP A 150 -13.58 20.01 19.28
C ASP A 150 -13.42 18.52 18.98
N CYS A 151 -14.53 17.81 18.74
CA CYS A 151 -14.54 16.43 18.26
C CYS A 151 -15.45 16.30 17.03
N SER A 152 -15.00 15.57 16.00
CA SER A 152 -15.71 15.34 14.74
C SER A 152 -16.57 14.08 14.72
N PHE A 153 -16.61 13.33 15.82
CA PHE A 153 -17.29 12.04 15.91
C PHE A 153 -18.49 12.12 16.82
N THR A 154 -19.41 11.17 16.66
CA THR A 154 -20.61 11.05 17.49
C THR A 154 -20.67 9.67 18.10
N TYR A 155 -21.07 9.62 19.37
CA TYR A 155 -21.12 8.41 20.18
C TYR A 155 -22.51 7.80 20.27
N SER A 156 -22.52 6.48 20.48
CA SER A 156 -23.73 5.68 20.59
C SER A 156 -24.39 5.81 21.97
N PRO A 157 -25.63 6.31 22.08
CA PRO A 157 -26.35 6.33 23.35
C PRO A 157 -26.70 4.91 23.84
N ALA A 158 -26.73 3.92 22.95
CA ALA A 158 -26.94 2.52 23.32
C ALA A 158 -25.80 1.95 24.19
N LEU A 159 -24.62 2.58 24.17
CA LEU A 159 -23.47 2.18 24.97
C LEU A 159 -23.31 3.02 26.25
N HIS A 160 -24.23 3.93 26.56
CA HIS A 160 -24.21 4.74 27.78
C HIS A 160 -24.06 3.87 29.04
N GLY A 161 -22.86 3.82 29.62
CA GLY A 161 -22.60 3.00 30.82
C GLY A 161 -22.82 1.49 30.61
N ALA A 162 -23.01 1.03 29.38
CA ALA A 162 -23.31 -0.37 29.10
C ALA A 162 -22.09 -1.24 29.42
N ARG A 163 -22.32 -2.42 29.98
CA ARG A 163 -21.23 -3.39 30.17
C ARG A 163 -20.97 -4.13 28.87
N LEU A 164 -19.71 -4.15 28.42
CA LEU A 164 -19.27 -4.85 27.21
C LEU A 164 -19.72 -6.32 27.20
N GLY A 165 -19.61 -7.01 28.34
CA GLY A 165 -20.05 -8.40 28.47
C GLY A 165 -21.55 -8.64 28.32
N TYR A 166 -22.38 -7.59 28.33
CA TYR A 166 -23.83 -7.66 28.13
C TYR A 166 -24.26 -7.10 26.76
N VAL A 167 -23.33 -6.64 25.93
CA VAL A 167 -23.64 -6.25 24.55
C VAL A 167 -23.75 -7.51 23.69
N ALA A 168 -24.98 -7.86 23.30
CA ALA A 168 -25.29 -9.13 22.61
C ALA A 168 -24.46 -9.33 21.33
N ASP A 169 -24.39 -8.31 20.47
CA ASP A 169 -23.67 -8.33 19.20
C ASP A 169 -22.69 -7.16 19.12
N ALA A 170 -21.60 -7.23 19.90
CA ALA A 170 -20.60 -6.15 19.98
C ALA A 170 -19.98 -5.79 18.62
N ARG A 171 -19.88 -6.76 17.71
CA ARG A 171 -19.40 -6.57 16.33
C ARG A 171 -20.37 -5.77 15.45
N TYR A 172 -21.66 -5.73 15.77
CA TYR A 172 -22.66 -5.02 14.96
C TYR A 172 -23.26 -3.82 15.67
N THR A 173 -22.91 -3.61 16.94
CA THR A 173 -23.35 -2.45 17.73
C THR A 173 -22.42 -1.28 17.45
N PRO A 174 -22.89 -0.20 16.78
CA PRO A 174 -22.04 0.96 16.51
C PRO A 174 -21.69 1.68 17.81
N MET A 175 -20.43 2.12 17.90
CA MET A 175 -19.86 2.87 19.01
C MET A 175 -19.60 4.33 18.64
N LEU A 176 -18.84 4.58 17.57
CA LEU A 176 -18.60 5.92 17.03
C LEU A 176 -18.90 5.96 15.53
N TRP A 177 -19.30 7.13 15.04
CA TRP A 177 -19.38 7.42 13.60
C TRP A 177 -18.98 8.86 13.31
N ASP A 178 -18.79 9.19 12.03
CA ASP A 178 -18.53 10.57 11.62
C ASP A 178 -19.76 11.45 11.92
N GLY A 179 -19.58 12.43 12.80
CA GLY A 179 -20.62 13.33 13.28
C GLY A 179 -20.49 14.74 12.72
N TYR A 180 -21.40 15.63 13.09
CA TYR A 180 -21.39 17.04 12.65
C TYR A 180 -20.45 17.96 13.45
N GLY A 181 -19.85 17.44 14.52
CA GLY A 181 -18.92 18.19 15.38
C GLY A 181 -19.51 18.54 16.74
N GLY A 182 -18.65 18.57 17.76
CA GLY A 182 -18.97 18.97 19.14
C GLY A 182 -18.31 18.05 20.18
N TRP A 183 -18.16 18.53 21.41
CA TRP A 183 -17.64 17.73 22.52
C TRP A 183 -18.75 16.89 23.15
N ASN A 184 -18.48 15.61 23.42
CA ASN A 184 -19.43 14.65 24.00
C ASN A 184 -20.76 14.49 23.23
N VAL A 185 -20.75 14.69 21.90
CA VAL A 185 -21.98 14.54 21.10
C VAL A 185 -22.36 13.07 20.99
N CYS A 186 -23.62 12.76 21.25
CA CYS A 186 -24.22 11.44 21.01
C CYS A 186 -25.42 11.54 20.06
N GLY A 187 -25.80 10.44 19.41
CA GLY A 187 -26.95 10.46 18.50
C GLY A 187 -27.31 9.10 17.91
N GLY A 188 -28.09 9.12 16.82
CA GLY A 188 -28.39 7.94 16.02
C GLY A 188 -28.16 8.21 14.53
N LEU A 189 -28.89 7.51 13.66
CA LEU A 189 -28.76 7.64 12.20
C LEU A 189 -28.75 9.09 11.69
N ALA A 190 -29.59 9.96 12.24
CA ALA A 190 -29.69 11.37 11.85
C ALA A 190 -28.41 12.21 12.13
N SER A 191 -27.52 11.71 13.00
CA SER A 191 -26.25 12.37 13.32
C SER A 191 -25.08 11.90 12.44
N VAL A 192 -25.30 10.91 11.56
CA VAL A 192 -24.27 10.41 10.65
C VAL A 192 -24.01 11.42 9.54
N HIS A 193 -22.76 11.85 9.41
CA HIS A 193 -22.33 12.76 8.38
C HIS A 193 -21.49 12.07 7.31
N LEU A 194 -22.02 12.00 6.10
CA LEU A 194 -21.47 11.23 4.97
C LEU A 194 -20.31 11.94 4.25
N ARG A 195 -19.23 12.25 4.96
CA ARG A 195 -18.08 13.01 4.43
C ARG A 195 -17.05 12.19 3.66
N HIS A 196 -17.18 10.86 3.58
CA HIS A 196 -16.22 9.99 2.91
C HIS A 196 -16.84 9.29 1.70
N GLY A 197 -17.03 10.03 0.59
CA GLY A 197 -17.46 9.44 -0.68
C GLY A 197 -18.85 8.80 -0.62
N LYS A 198 -19.85 9.54 -0.12
CA LYS A 198 -21.24 9.06 0.13
C LYS A 198 -21.34 7.97 1.22
N GLY A 199 -20.40 8.01 2.14
CA GLY A 199 -20.35 7.11 3.29
C GLY A 199 -19.69 7.79 4.49
N ALA A 200 -19.67 7.05 5.60
CA ALA A 200 -19.05 7.43 6.84
C ALA A 200 -18.25 6.25 7.41
N ASN A 201 -17.25 6.56 8.21
CA ASN A 201 -16.55 5.59 9.02
C ASN A 201 -17.33 5.34 10.31
N PHE A 202 -17.40 4.07 10.67
CA PHE A 202 -18.01 3.57 11.89
C PHE A 202 -16.97 2.78 12.66
N THR A 203 -17.08 2.83 13.98
CA THR A 203 -16.45 1.86 14.87
C THR A 203 -17.52 1.17 15.69
N PHE A 204 -17.23 -0.03 16.17
CA PHE A 204 -18.18 -0.91 16.84
C PHE A 204 -17.75 -1.20 18.27
N ALA A 205 -18.65 -1.76 19.07
CA ALA A 205 -18.41 -2.04 20.48
C ALA A 205 -17.29 -3.06 20.74
N ASP A 206 -16.90 -3.87 19.74
CA ASP A 206 -15.70 -4.73 19.80
C ASP A 206 -14.39 -3.99 19.44
N GLY A 207 -14.46 -2.69 19.10
CA GLY A 207 -13.34 -1.82 18.78
C GLY A 207 -12.90 -1.81 17.31
N HIS A 208 -13.47 -2.62 16.42
CA HIS A 208 -13.09 -2.56 15.00
C HIS A 208 -13.75 -1.37 14.29
N GLY A 209 -13.19 -0.99 13.14
CA GLY A 209 -13.70 0.11 12.31
C GLY A 209 -13.89 -0.25 10.84
N GLU A 210 -15.03 0.15 10.27
CA GLU A 210 -15.45 -0.11 8.90
C GLU A 210 -15.97 1.18 8.24
N TRP A 211 -15.67 1.38 6.96
CA TRP A 211 -16.38 2.38 6.15
C TRP A 211 -17.70 1.80 5.66
N ARG A 212 -18.78 2.57 5.74
CA ARG A 212 -20.09 2.19 5.22
C ARG A 212 -20.65 3.27 4.31
N SER A 213 -21.20 2.85 3.18
CA SER A 213 -22.05 3.70 2.36
C SER A 213 -23.32 4.07 3.12
N GLU A 214 -23.98 5.14 2.70
CA GLU A 214 -25.29 5.56 3.22
C GLU A 214 -26.28 4.38 3.37
N ALA A 215 -26.45 3.58 2.32
CA ALA A 215 -27.35 2.43 2.32
C ALA A 215 -26.97 1.30 3.30
N ARG A 216 -25.68 1.17 3.66
CA ARG A 216 -25.21 0.18 4.66
C ARG A 216 -25.20 0.76 6.07
N ALA A 217 -25.13 2.09 6.21
CA ALA A 217 -25.24 2.78 7.48
C ALA A 217 -26.67 2.70 8.03
N THR A 218 -27.69 2.84 7.19
CA THR A 218 -29.11 2.73 7.59
C THR A 218 -29.49 1.37 8.17
N GLN A 219 -28.70 0.32 7.92
CA GLN A 219 -28.91 -1.04 8.43
C GLN A 219 -28.40 -1.26 9.87
N LEU A 220 -27.80 -0.24 10.50
CA LEU A 220 -27.27 -0.31 11.86
C LEU A 220 -28.29 0.07 12.95
N TRP A 221 -29.46 0.55 12.55
CA TRP A 221 -30.57 0.92 13.41
C TRP A 221 -31.83 0.19 12.95
#